data_AF-A0A067P2I3-F1
#
_entry.id   AF-A0A067P2I3-F1
#
_cell.length_a   1.000
_cell.length_b   1.000
_cell.length_c   1.000
_cell.angle_alpha   90.00
_cell.angle_beta   90.00
_cell.angle_gamma   90.00
#
_symmetry.space_group_name_H-M   'P 1'
#
loop_
_entity.id
_entity.type
_entity.pdbx_description
1 polymer ?
#
loop_
_entity_poly.entity_id
_entity_poly.type
_entity_poly.pdbx_seq_one_letter_code
_entity_poly.pdbx_strand_id
1 'polypeptide(L)'
;MRHKRAKTYKRLMALYSMSFGFRQPYQVLIDSHMCKEAIDHKLDIMKQLGVVLQGSVKPMITQCCIHELYLQGKLQQPAVDLAKSFERRKCNHREAIPGDECLTSVIGDKNKHRYVVASQSQPLRAALRQVPGVPLIHINRIVMVLEPPSDATMDAKKAVC
;
A
#
# COMPACT_ATOMS: atom_id res chain seq x y z
N MET A 1 -20.01 2.70 4.51
CA MET A 1 -18.61 2.75 5.03
C MET A 1 -17.57 3.35 4.07
N ARG A 2 -17.67 3.10 2.75
CA ARG A 2 -16.72 3.60 1.73
C ARG A 2 -16.61 5.13 1.61
N HIS A 3 -17.74 5.86 1.61
CA HIS A 3 -17.75 7.34 1.54
C HIS A 3 -17.11 8.00 2.77
N LYS A 4 -17.26 7.39 3.96
CA LYS A 4 -16.60 7.86 5.20
C LYS A 4 -15.07 7.76 5.09
N ARG A 5 -14.55 6.68 4.48
CA ARG A 5 -13.11 6.51 4.23
C ARG A 5 -12.56 7.54 3.22
N ALA A 6 -13.25 7.75 2.09
CA ALA A 6 -12.81 8.72 1.08
C ALA A 6 -12.69 10.15 1.64
N LYS A 7 -13.68 10.61 2.43
CA LYS A 7 -13.62 11.92 3.10
C LYS A 7 -12.44 12.02 4.06
N THR A 8 -12.16 10.94 4.79
CA THR A 8 -11.02 10.87 5.72
C THR A 8 -9.69 10.94 4.98
N TYR A 9 -9.53 10.18 3.91
CA TYR A 9 -8.31 10.17 3.10
C TYR A 9 -8.06 11.51 2.41
N LYS A 10 -9.10 12.17 1.90
CA LYS A 10 -8.99 13.52 1.33
C LYS A 10 -8.47 14.53 2.36
N ARG A 11 -8.97 14.48 3.61
CA ARG A 11 -8.48 15.33 4.70
C ARG A 11 -7.03 15.01 5.07
N LEU A 12 -6.68 13.73 5.12
CA LEU A 12 -5.32 13.27 5.42
C LEU A 12 -4.32 13.76 4.37
N MET A 13 -4.62 13.59 3.08
CA MET A 13 -3.76 14.07 2.00
C MET A 13 -3.71 15.59 1.89
N ALA A 14 -4.78 16.30 2.27
CA ALA A 14 -4.75 17.75 2.39
C ALA A 14 -3.73 18.21 3.45
N LEU A 15 -3.70 17.54 4.62
CA LEU A 15 -2.68 17.80 5.65
C LEU A 15 -1.26 17.57 5.12
N TYR A 16 -1.01 16.43 4.45
CA TYR A 16 0.32 16.17 3.86
C TYR A 16 0.69 17.20 2.79
N SER A 17 -0.26 17.66 1.99
CA SER A 17 -0.01 18.66 0.95
C SER A 17 0.30 20.05 1.55
N MET A 18 -0.46 20.47 2.57
CA MET A 18 -0.31 21.79 3.20
C MET A 18 0.92 21.87 4.12
N SER A 19 1.13 20.85 4.97
CA SER A 19 2.17 20.89 5.99
C SER A 19 3.51 20.29 5.53
N PHE A 20 3.49 19.37 4.57
CA PHE A 20 4.69 18.65 4.10
C PHE A 20 4.98 18.84 2.61
N GLY A 21 4.20 19.68 1.91
CA GLY A 21 4.47 20.09 0.53
C GLY A 21 4.28 19.00 -0.52
N PHE A 22 3.47 17.98 -0.24
CA PHE A 22 3.13 16.94 -1.21
C PHE A 22 2.38 17.53 -2.41
N ARG A 23 2.72 17.08 -3.62
CA ARG A 23 2.11 17.52 -4.89
C ARG A 23 1.84 16.33 -5.80
N GLN A 24 0.81 16.48 -6.63
CA GLN A 24 0.48 15.50 -7.65
C GLN A 24 1.43 15.63 -8.87
N PRO A 25 1.77 14.52 -9.55
CA PRO A 25 1.42 13.14 -9.21
C PRO A 25 2.20 12.65 -7.97
N TYR A 26 1.50 12.01 -7.03
CA TYR A 26 2.11 11.50 -5.80
C TYR A 26 3.07 10.35 -6.10
N GLN A 27 4.33 10.47 -5.67
CA GLN A 27 5.34 9.43 -5.87
C GLN A 27 5.15 8.33 -4.82
N VAL A 28 4.78 7.14 -5.26
CA VAL A 28 4.48 6.01 -4.38
C VAL A 28 5.56 4.95 -4.53
N LEU A 29 6.39 4.74 -3.50
CA LEU A 29 7.31 3.61 -3.44
C LEU A 29 6.55 2.34 -3.07
N ILE A 30 6.66 1.32 -3.90
CA ILE A 30 5.99 0.03 -3.74
C ILE A 30 7.08 -1.03 -3.48
N ASP A 31 6.92 -1.82 -2.43
CA ASP A 31 7.84 -2.91 -2.11
C ASP A 31 7.50 -4.22 -2.83
N SER A 32 8.40 -5.20 -2.73
CA SER A 32 8.22 -6.53 -3.32
C SER A 32 6.98 -7.23 -2.75
N HIS A 33 6.70 -7.07 -1.45
CA HIS A 33 5.59 -7.73 -0.77
C HIS A 33 4.23 -7.21 -1.22
N MET A 34 4.09 -5.89 -1.41
CA MET A 34 2.88 -5.25 -1.93
C MET A 34 2.58 -5.67 -3.37
N CYS A 35 3.60 -5.86 -4.22
CA CYS A 35 3.40 -6.38 -5.57
C CYS A 35 2.81 -7.80 -5.55
N LYS A 36 3.37 -8.70 -4.73
CA LYS A 36 2.87 -10.08 -4.58
C LYS A 36 1.43 -10.09 -4.09
N GLU A 37 1.20 -9.34 -3.01
CA GLU A 37 -0.10 -9.16 -2.39
C GLU A 37 -1.17 -8.71 -3.39
N ALA A 38 -0.83 -7.75 -4.25
CA ALA A 38 -1.79 -7.26 -5.24
C ALA A 38 -2.12 -8.30 -6.31
N ILE A 39 -1.13 -9.08 -6.76
CA ILE A 39 -1.36 -10.17 -7.72
C ILE A 39 -2.23 -11.26 -7.10
N ASP A 40 -1.90 -11.70 -5.88
CA ASP A 40 -2.63 -12.75 -5.17
C ASP A 40 -4.11 -12.38 -5.00
N HIS A 41 -4.40 -11.08 -4.81
CA HIS A 41 -5.76 -10.56 -4.66
C HIS A 41 -6.38 -9.98 -5.93
N LYS A 42 -5.70 -10.11 -7.08
CA LYS A 42 -6.16 -9.56 -8.37
C LYS A 42 -6.53 -8.07 -8.26
N LEU A 43 -5.75 -7.32 -7.50
CA LEU A 43 -5.94 -5.90 -7.26
C LEU A 43 -5.27 -5.08 -8.34
N ASP A 44 -6.03 -4.18 -8.96
CA ASP A 44 -5.49 -3.10 -9.78
C ASP A 44 -4.84 -2.04 -8.87
N ILE A 45 -3.53 -2.18 -8.62
CA ILE A 45 -2.75 -1.27 -7.77
C ILE A 45 -2.94 0.19 -8.19
N MET A 46 -2.87 0.47 -9.50
CA MET A 46 -2.91 1.85 -10.00
C MET A 46 -4.22 2.53 -9.64
N LYS A 47 -5.33 1.83 -9.90
CA LYS A 47 -6.67 2.30 -9.55
C LYS A 47 -6.85 2.45 -8.05
N GLN A 48 -6.40 1.48 -7.25
CA GLN A 48 -6.56 1.52 -5.80
C GLN A 48 -5.74 2.65 -5.17
N LEU A 49 -4.50 2.87 -5.61
CA LEU A 49 -3.67 3.99 -5.15
C LEU A 49 -4.31 5.34 -5.47
N GLY A 50 -4.86 5.52 -6.67
CA GLY A 50 -5.59 6.74 -7.03
C GLY A 50 -6.82 6.99 -6.15
N VAL A 51 -7.57 5.93 -5.82
CA VAL A 51 -8.71 6.01 -4.91
C VAL A 51 -8.28 6.34 -3.48
N VAL A 52 -7.19 5.74 -2.97
CA VAL A 52 -6.72 5.98 -1.60
C VAL A 52 -6.12 7.38 -1.46
N LEU A 53 -5.30 7.81 -2.42
CA LEU A 53 -4.61 9.10 -2.38
C LEU A 53 -5.46 10.27 -2.91
N GLN A 54 -6.62 9.99 -3.50
CA GLN A 54 -7.55 11.01 -4.02
C GLN A 54 -6.88 11.96 -5.03
N GLY A 55 -6.00 11.43 -5.88
CA GLY A 55 -5.22 12.21 -6.85
C GLY A 55 -4.44 11.33 -7.82
N SER A 56 -3.73 11.97 -8.75
CA SER A 56 -2.84 11.24 -9.67
C SER A 56 -1.62 10.68 -8.93
N VAL A 57 -1.19 9.48 -9.36
CA VAL A 57 -0.13 8.72 -8.69
C VAL A 57 0.93 8.31 -9.69
N LYS A 58 2.16 8.23 -9.21
CA LYS A 58 3.33 7.76 -9.93
C LYS A 58 3.92 6.60 -9.13
N PRO A 59 3.56 5.34 -9.44
CA PRO A 59 4.13 4.19 -8.76
C PRO A 59 5.60 4.07 -9.11
N MET A 60 6.41 3.71 -8.12
CA MET A 60 7.84 3.55 -8.25
C MET A 60 8.29 2.31 -7.50
N ILE A 61 9.28 1.61 -8.04
CA ILE A 61 9.95 0.49 -7.35
C ILE A 61 11.45 0.70 -7.35
N THR A 62 12.11 0.40 -6.24
CA THR A 62 13.58 0.48 -6.15
C THR A 62 14.24 -0.71 -6.85
N GLN A 63 15.53 -0.56 -7.18
CA GLN A 63 16.31 -1.66 -7.74
C GLN A 63 16.38 -2.84 -6.77
N CYS A 64 16.57 -2.58 -5.47
CA CYS A 64 16.61 -3.61 -4.44
C CYS A 64 15.29 -4.37 -4.34
N CYS A 65 14.15 -3.67 -4.27
CA CYS A 65 12.85 -4.33 -4.11
C CYS A 65 12.49 -5.21 -5.31
N ILE A 66 12.79 -4.80 -6.56
CA ILE A 66 12.53 -5.72 -7.68
C ILE A 66 13.50 -6.91 -7.66
N HIS A 67 14.72 -6.72 -7.16
CA HIS A 67 15.72 -7.77 -7.15
C HIS A 67 15.26 -8.91 -6.24
N GLU A 68 14.65 -8.59 -5.09
CA GLU A 68 13.99 -9.58 -4.24
C GLU A 68 12.90 -10.39 -4.96
N LEU A 69 12.16 -9.77 -5.89
CA LEU A 69 11.18 -10.48 -6.71
C LEU A 69 11.87 -11.45 -7.69
N TYR A 70 12.99 -11.05 -8.30
CA TYR A 70 13.76 -11.93 -9.17
C TYR A 70 14.33 -13.15 -8.44
N LEU A 71 14.78 -12.98 -7.19
CA LEU A 71 15.31 -14.07 -6.37
C LEU A 71 14.25 -15.14 -6.04
N GLN A 72 12.97 -14.79 -6.06
CA GLN A 72 11.86 -15.72 -5.82
C GLN A 72 11.52 -16.58 -7.05
N GLY A 73 12.19 -16.35 -8.19
CA GLY A 73 12.09 -17.17 -9.39
C GLY A 73 10.75 -17.05 -10.13
N LYS A 74 10.48 -18.01 -11.01
CA LYS A 74 9.38 -17.96 -11.98
C LYS A 74 7.98 -17.92 -11.35
N LEU A 75 7.81 -18.42 -10.12
CA LEU A 75 6.52 -18.39 -9.43
C LEU A 75 6.01 -16.95 -9.21
N GLN A 76 6.92 -15.99 -9.08
CA GLN A 76 6.59 -14.58 -8.87
C GLN A 76 6.67 -13.75 -10.15
N GLN A 77 6.67 -14.39 -11.33
CA GLN A 77 6.73 -13.68 -12.61
C GLN A 77 5.62 -12.63 -12.79
N PRO A 78 4.35 -12.90 -12.41
CA PRO A 78 3.31 -11.87 -12.52
C PRO A 78 3.58 -10.63 -11.64
N ALA A 79 4.15 -10.83 -10.43
CA ALA A 79 4.54 -9.73 -9.55
C ALA A 79 5.74 -8.95 -10.12
N VAL A 80 6.67 -9.64 -10.79
CA VAL A 80 7.77 -9.02 -11.53
C VAL A 80 7.25 -8.18 -12.69
N ASP A 81 6.30 -8.69 -13.47
CA ASP A 81 5.76 -7.98 -14.64
C ASP A 81 4.95 -6.75 -14.22
N LEU A 82 4.19 -6.87 -13.13
CA LEU A 82 3.57 -5.72 -12.46
C LEU A 82 4.62 -4.70 -12.02
N ALA A 83 5.68 -5.13 -11.33
CA ALA A 83 6.74 -4.25 -10.88
C ALA A 83 7.48 -3.53 -12.03
N LYS A 84 7.65 -4.19 -13.18
CA LYS A 84 8.25 -3.59 -14.40
C LYS A 84 7.38 -2.49 -15.02
N SER A 85 6.07 -2.48 -14.76
CA SER A 85 5.18 -1.41 -15.21
C SER A 85 5.38 -0.10 -14.43
N PHE A 86 6.06 -0.15 -13.28
CA PHE A 86 6.31 1.02 -12.42
C PHE A 86 7.59 1.74 -12.80
N GLU A 87 7.69 3.02 -12.43
CA GLU A 87 8.92 3.78 -12.65
C GLU A 87 10.06 3.27 -11.76
N ARG A 88 11.26 3.17 -12.34
CA ARG A 88 12.43 2.69 -11.61
C ARG A 88 13.04 3.79 -10.75
N ARG A 89 13.05 3.61 -9.42
CA ARG A 89 13.82 4.45 -8.49
C ARG A 89 15.24 3.90 -8.31
N LYS A 90 16.25 4.65 -8.76
CA LYS A 90 17.66 4.34 -8.47
C LYS A 90 17.94 4.55 -6.98
N CYS A 91 18.35 3.50 -6.26
CA CYS A 91 18.63 3.56 -4.82
C CYS A 91 20.12 3.70 -4.48
N ASN A 92 21.01 3.70 -5.48
CA ASN A 92 22.46 3.90 -5.33
C ASN A 92 23.20 2.92 -4.41
N HIS A 93 22.60 1.77 -4.07
CA HIS A 93 23.30 0.67 -3.41
C HIS A 93 24.19 -0.06 -4.43
N ARG A 94 25.43 -0.38 -4.04
CA ARG A 94 26.39 -1.12 -4.90
C ARG A 94 25.89 -2.53 -5.19
N GLU A 95 25.38 -3.19 -4.14
CA GLU A 95 24.76 -4.50 -4.19
C GLU A 95 23.31 -4.40 -3.73
N ALA A 96 22.48 -5.34 -4.16
CA ALA A 96 21.09 -5.37 -3.77
C ALA A 96 20.96 -5.80 -2.30
N ILE A 97 20.68 -4.83 -1.44
CA ILE A 97 20.33 -5.05 -0.03
C ILE A 97 18.83 -5.39 0.13
N PRO A 98 18.38 -5.87 1.30
CA PRO A 98 16.96 -6.09 1.58
C PRO A 98 16.09 -4.86 1.29
N GLY A 99 14.88 -5.08 0.80
CA GLY A 99 13.94 -4.05 0.35
C GLY A 99 13.54 -3.09 1.48
N ASP A 100 13.34 -3.61 2.68
CA ASP A 100 13.00 -2.82 3.87
C ASP A 100 14.14 -1.85 4.25
N GLU A 101 15.39 -2.34 4.24
CA GLU A 101 16.57 -1.51 4.47
C GLU A 101 16.75 -0.47 3.36
N CYS A 102 16.55 -0.88 2.11
CA CYS A 102 16.62 0.02 0.97
C CYS A 102 15.60 1.15 1.08
N LEU A 103 14.35 0.85 1.42
CA LEU A 103 13.30 1.87 1.52
C LEU A 103 13.56 2.81 2.70
N THR A 104 14.00 2.28 3.84
CA THR A 104 14.40 3.08 5.00
C THR A 104 15.52 4.07 4.63
N SER A 105 16.56 3.59 3.94
CA SER A 105 17.67 4.41 3.43
C SER A 105 17.21 5.48 2.42
N VAL A 106 16.36 5.10 1.45
CA VAL A 106 15.88 6.01 0.40
C VAL A 106 14.97 7.12 0.94
N ILE A 107 14.18 6.83 1.99
CA ILE A 107 13.28 7.81 2.61
C ILE A 107 14.06 8.72 3.58
N GLY A 108 14.94 8.13 4.39
CA GLY A 108 15.71 8.81 5.43
C GLY A 108 14.83 9.47 6.49
N ASP A 109 15.43 10.30 7.34
CA ASP A 109 14.77 10.82 8.55
C ASP A 109 13.75 11.94 8.30
N LYS A 110 13.72 12.49 7.08
CA LYS A 110 12.92 13.69 6.76
C LYS A 110 12.00 13.53 5.55
N ASN A 111 12.02 12.36 4.90
CA ASN A 111 11.30 12.14 3.64
C ASN A 111 11.47 13.30 2.64
N LYS A 112 12.72 13.70 2.37
CA LYS A 112 13.05 14.89 1.56
C LYS A 112 12.35 14.93 0.20
N HIS A 113 12.14 13.75 -0.37
CA HIS A 113 11.52 13.54 -1.68
C HIS A 113 10.00 13.39 -1.64
N ARG A 114 9.39 13.38 -0.45
CA ARG A 114 7.94 13.30 -0.24
C ARG A 114 7.35 12.04 -0.88
N TYR A 115 7.96 10.91 -0.56
CA TYR A 115 7.43 9.61 -0.96
C TYR A 115 6.23 9.23 -0.10
N VAL A 116 5.23 8.65 -0.76
CA VAL A 116 4.26 7.75 -0.14
C VAL A 116 4.85 6.35 -0.20
N VAL A 117 4.62 5.51 0.81
CA VAL A 117 5.10 4.11 0.79
C VAL A 117 3.93 3.16 0.86
N ALA A 118 3.87 2.23 -0.07
CA ALA A 118 2.93 1.13 -0.11
C ALA A 118 3.68 -0.18 0.20
N SER A 119 3.45 -0.73 1.37
CA SER A 119 4.16 -1.92 1.86
C SER A 119 3.29 -2.80 2.74
N GLN A 120 3.45 -4.12 2.61
CA GLN A 120 2.86 -5.08 3.53
C GLN A 120 3.77 -5.41 4.72
N SER A 121 5.08 -5.10 4.65
CA SER A 121 6.02 -5.29 5.75
C SER A 121 5.61 -4.46 6.97
N GLN A 122 5.18 -5.16 8.03
CA GLN A 122 4.88 -4.54 9.32
C GLN A 122 6.11 -3.88 9.96
N PRO A 123 7.32 -4.50 9.99
CA PRO A 123 8.49 -3.85 10.58
C PRO A 123 8.89 -2.59 9.82
N LEU A 124 8.89 -2.60 8.48
CA LEU A 124 9.15 -1.40 7.68
C LEU A 124 8.15 -0.28 7.99
N ARG A 125 6.85 -0.59 8.00
CA ARG A 125 5.82 0.40 8.34
C ARG A 125 5.97 0.91 9.77
N ALA A 126 6.40 0.09 10.71
CA ALA A 126 6.65 0.53 12.09
C ALA A 126 7.84 1.51 12.16
N ALA A 127 8.94 1.22 11.47
CA ALA A 127 10.10 2.10 11.38
C ALA A 127 9.75 3.44 10.71
N LEU A 128 9.07 3.41 9.56
CA LEU A 128 8.72 4.62 8.80
C LEU A 128 7.68 5.51 9.49
N ARG A 129 6.91 5.00 10.45
CA ARG A 129 6.02 5.84 11.28
C ARG A 129 6.80 6.81 12.18
N GLN A 130 8.06 6.50 12.49
CA GLN A 130 8.92 7.41 13.26
C GLN A 130 9.41 8.60 12.42
N VAL A 131 9.29 8.51 11.08
CA VAL A 131 9.69 9.56 10.16
C VAL A 131 8.49 10.49 9.89
N PRO A 132 8.59 11.79 10.20
CA PRO A 132 7.50 12.72 9.93
C PRO A 132 7.27 12.87 8.42
N GLY A 133 5.99 13.01 8.04
CA GLY A 133 5.63 13.27 6.65
C GLY A 133 5.74 12.07 5.72
N VAL A 134 5.63 10.83 6.22
CA VAL A 134 5.58 9.60 5.39
C VAL A 134 4.17 8.99 5.41
N PRO A 135 3.36 9.20 4.35
CA PRO A 135 2.09 8.49 4.21
C PRO A 135 2.33 7.00 3.93
N LEU A 136 1.66 6.12 4.68
CA LEU A 136 1.80 4.67 4.57
C LEU A 136 0.50 4.02 4.09
N ILE A 137 0.60 3.17 3.06
CA ILE A 137 -0.49 2.39 2.49
C ILE A 137 -0.19 0.90 2.69
N HIS A 138 -1.20 0.14 3.09
CA HIS A 138 -1.16 -1.32 3.17
C HIS A 138 -2.52 -1.89 2.75
N ILE A 139 -2.55 -3.14 2.30
CA ILE A 139 -3.76 -3.87 1.97
C ILE A 139 -4.24 -4.58 3.23
N ASN A 140 -5.50 -4.37 3.60
CA ASN A 140 -6.17 -5.04 4.71
C ASN A 140 -7.41 -5.80 4.19
N ARG A 141 -7.51 -7.09 4.49
CA ARG A 141 -8.36 -8.07 3.78
C ARG A 141 -9.69 -8.44 4.47
N ILE A 142 -10.12 -7.72 5.50
CA ILE A 142 -11.34 -8.06 6.27
C ILE A 142 -12.59 -7.44 5.57
N VAL A 143 -13.76 -8.06 5.32
CA VAL A 143 -14.43 -9.33 5.75
C VAL A 143 -15.62 -9.67 4.81
N MET A 144 -16.10 -10.92 4.87
CA MET A 144 -17.50 -11.31 4.56
C MET A 144 -18.40 -11.16 5.81
N VAL A 145 -19.71 -10.86 5.64
CA VAL A 145 -20.63 -10.54 6.77
C VAL A 145 -21.85 -11.46 6.75
N LEU A 146 -22.21 -12.03 7.92
CA LEU A 146 -23.43 -12.81 8.16
C LEU A 146 -24.58 -11.91 8.64
N GLU A 147 -25.80 -12.21 8.22
CA GLU A 147 -27.00 -11.46 8.56
C GLU A 147 -27.60 -11.82 9.93
N PRO A 148 -28.34 -10.89 10.57
CA PRO A 148 -29.17 -11.20 11.72
C PRO A 148 -30.32 -12.18 11.38
N PRO A 149 -30.88 -12.90 12.37
CA PRO A 149 -31.91 -13.91 12.14
C PRO A 149 -33.21 -13.33 11.57
N SER A 150 -33.94 -14.17 10.80
CA SER A 150 -35.20 -13.77 10.16
C SER A 150 -36.39 -13.76 11.12
N ASP A 151 -37.46 -13.04 10.78
CA ASP A 151 -38.70 -13.06 11.57
C ASP A 151 -39.32 -14.46 11.64
N ALA A 152 -39.23 -15.28 10.59
CA ALA A 152 -39.65 -16.69 10.64
C ALA A 152 -38.78 -17.53 11.58
N THR A 153 -37.47 -17.25 11.65
CA THR A 153 -36.57 -17.82 12.66
C THR A 153 -36.97 -17.37 14.06
N MET A 154 -37.42 -16.12 14.20
CA MET A 154 -37.88 -15.56 15.47
C MET A 154 -39.28 -16.05 15.86
N ASP A 155 -40.17 -16.33 14.92
CA ASP A 155 -41.54 -16.78 15.14
C ASP A 155 -41.60 -18.29 15.36
N ALA A 156 -40.80 -19.08 14.63
CA ALA A 156 -40.57 -20.49 14.94
C ALA A 156 -39.98 -20.67 16.35
N LYS A 157 -39.11 -19.75 16.80
CA LYS A 157 -38.61 -19.74 18.17
C LYS A 157 -39.72 -19.48 19.20
N LYS A 158 -40.67 -18.59 18.92
CA LYS A 158 -41.80 -18.30 19.82
C LYS A 158 -42.79 -19.46 19.91
N ALA A 159 -42.95 -20.25 18.86
CA ALA A 159 -43.86 -21.39 18.82
C ALA A 159 -43.38 -22.64 19.58
N VAL A 160 -42.14 -22.64 20.06
CA VAL A 160 -41.50 -23.77 20.78
C VAL A 160 -41.33 -23.47 22.29
N CYS A 161 -41.69 -22.27 22.75
CA CYS A 161 -41.72 -21.86 24.16
C CYS A 161 -43.15 -21.70 24.66
#